data_AF-A0A4U5UER4-F1
#
_entry.id   AF-A0A4U5UER4-F1
#
_cell.length_a   1.000
_cell.length_b   1.000
_cell.length_c   1.000
_cell.angle_alpha   90.00
_cell.angle_beta   90.00
_cell.angle_gamma   90.00
#
_symmetry.space_group_name_H-M   'P 1'
#
loop_
_entity.id
_entity.type
_entity.pdbx_description
1 polymer ?
#
loop_
_entity_poly.entity_id
_entity_poly.type
_entity_poly.pdbx_seq_one_letter_code
_entity_poly.pdbx_strand_id
1 'polypeptide(L)'
;MARVVKVFRTLRNHWKKTTFAVCVLSYGSHWLYGKHCDNVLRREACLVAREFGRQQIAPQEALRKATVILNPAACSGKANNLFEKNAAPILHLAGIEVTIVKTDYEGQAKKLMELMEQTDMLIVAGGDGTLQEVVTGLLRRPDQDKLSNIPIGFIPLGSHNSLSPSLHLLSDNKVKDITSATLSILKGETVPLDVLQIKGEKEQPVFALMGLRWGAFRDVAATISKYWYLGPLKTNAAHWFRTLREWPLVREVSVSYSAPSLRPPDLPTQKAPRPNLLYRIARRLKNYWNPPVEEPPKVEEPEEWKEQQLSTIELLVQTHNKNPVERRVTDSLMICAEPDDFTVGEFITVGTKKEEDPTVFTKASTKLEASACRLQLPEGAGGFYNIDNEEYEAMPVEIRLLPRKLRFFISAERRQQLLSQMQ
;
A
#
# COMPACT_ATOMS: atom_id res chain seq x y z
N MET A 1 20.09 -36.17 -48.98
CA MET A 1 21.24 -35.27 -48.71
C MET A 1 21.27 -33.99 -49.55
N ALA A 2 21.05 -34.03 -50.87
CA ALA A 2 21.12 -32.82 -51.73
C ALA A 2 20.18 -31.66 -51.33
N ARG A 3 18.96 -31.95 -50.84
CA ARG A 3 18.03 -30.91 -50.35
C ARG A 3 18.54 -30.19 -49.10
N VAL A 4 19.11 -30.94 -48.16
CA VAL A 4 19.67 -30.39 -46.91
C VAL A 4 20.89 -29.52 -47.22
N VAL A 5 21.79 -29.99 -48.09
CA VAL A 5 22.95 -29.20 -48.55
C VAL A 5 22.51 -27.92 -49.28
N LYS A 6 21.45 -27.98 -50.09
CA LYS A 6 20.88 -26.80 -50.76
C LYS A 6 20.34 -25.78 -49.75
N VAL A 7 19.62 -26.24 -48.71
CA VAL A 7 19.12 -25.40 -47.62
C VAL A 7 20.27 -24.74 -46.84
N PHE A 8 21.31 -25.49 -46.46
CA PHE A 8 22.49 -24.93 -45.80
C PHE A 8 23.22 -23.89 -46.69
N ARG A 9 23.33 -24.14 -48.00
CA ARG A 9 23.94 -23.20 -48.95
C ARG A 9 23.11 -21.93 -49.07
N THR A 10 21.79 -22.02 -49.10
CA THR A 10 20.88 -20.87 -49.13
C THR A 10 20.92 -20.07 -47.83
N LEU A 11 20.93 -20.74 -46.66
CA LEU A 11 21.06 -20.10 -45.35
C LEU A 11 22.38 -19.34 -45.22
N ARG A 12 23.48 -19.92 -45.73
CA ARG A 12 24.80 -19.29 -45.77
C ARG A 12 24.86 -18.09 -46.72
N ASN A 13 24.29 -18.23 -47.92
CA ASN A 13 24.30 -17.17 -48.93
C ASN A 13 23.43 -15.97 -48.51
N HIS A 14 22.42 -16.18 -47.66
CA HIS A 14 21.57 -15.13 -47.11
C HIS A 14 21.72 -14.97 -45.59
N TRP A 15 22.94 -15.04 -45.07
CA TRP A 15 23.20 -15.03 -43.62
C TRP A 15 22.49 -13.90 -42.86
N LYS A 16 22.42 -12.68 -43.42
CA LYS A 16 21.69 -11.53 -42.82
C LYS A 16 20.16 -11.75 -42.70
N LYS A 17 19.54 -12.40 -43.69
CA LYS A 17 18.10 -12.71 -43.67
C LYS A 17 17.81 -13.87 -42.71
N THR A 18 18.70 -14.86 -42.70
CA THR A 18 18.63 -16.00 -41.80
C THR A 18 18.74 -15.55 -40.34
N THR A 19 19.72 -14.72 -40.00
CA THR A 19 19.89 -14.23 -38.62
C THR A 19 18.69 -13.41 -38.17
N PHE A 20 18.18 -12.51 -39.02
CA PHE A 20 16.96 -11.76 -38.71
C PHE A 20 15.76 -12.69 -38.47
N ALA A 21 15.53 -13.67 -39.34
CA ALA A 21 14.43 -14.62 -39.17
C ALA A 21 14.56 -15.45 -37.89
N VAL A 22 15.78 -15.89 -37.54
CA VAL A 22 16.04 -16.61 -36.28
C VAL A 22 15.74 -15.72 -35.07
N CYS A 23 16.17 -14.46 -35.06
CA CYS A 23 15.87 -13.52 -33.97
C CYS A 23 14.36 -13.25 -33.83
N VAL A 24 13.64 -13.08 -34.94
CA VAL A 24 12.18 -12.86 -34.91
C VAL A 24 11.46 -14.11 -34.43
N LEU A 25 11.85 -15.30 -34.90
CA LEU A 25 11.24 -16.56 -34.47
C LEU A 25 11.55 -16.89 -33.01
N SER A 26 12.78 -16.64 -32.55
CA SER A 26 13.14 -16.87 -31.14
C SER A 26 12.37 -15.93 -30.22
N TYR A 27 12.31 -14.63 -30.55
CA TYR A 27 11.53 -13.65 -29.82
C TYR A 27 10.03 -13.99 -29.82
N GLY A 28 9.46 -14.29 -31.00
CA GLY A 28 8.05 -14.65 -31.14
C GLY A 28 7.69 -15.93 -30.39
N SER A 29 8.55 -16.94 -30.42
CA SER A 29 8.37 -18.19 -29.67
C SER A 29 8.43 -17.97 -28.17
N HIS A 30 9.36 -17.15 -27.70
CA HIS A 30 9.47 -16.77 -26.29
C HIS A 30 8.25 -15.99 -25.81
N TRP A 31 7.76 -15.02 -26.60
CA TRP A 31 6.54 -14.28 -26.31
C TRP A 31 5.30 -15.18 -26.26
N LEU A 32 5.15 -16.09 -27.23
CA LEU A 32 4.05 -17.07 -27.26
C LEU A 32 4.11 -18.01 -26.06
N TYR A 33 5.31 -18.47 -25.69
CA TYR A 33 5.51 -19.31 -24.52
C TYR A 33 5.10 -18.58 -23.23
N GLY A 34 5.52 -17.31 -23.06
CA GLY A 34 5.09 -16.49 -21.92
C GLY A 34 3.56 -16.36 -21.84
N LYS A 35 2.90 -16.10 -22.98
CA LYS A 35 1.43 -16.01 -23.05
C LYS A 35 0.75 -17.35 -22.71
N HIS A 36 1.36 -18.47 -23.11
CA HIS A 36 0.87 -19.80 -22.74
C HIS A 36 1.00 -20.04 -21.23
N CYS A 37 2.16 -19.75 -20.63
CA CYS A 37 2.36 -19.83 -19.18
C CYS A 37 1.35 -18.98 -18.41
N ASP A 38 1.08 -17.75 -18.85
CA ASP A 38 0.07 -16.90 -18.22
C ASP A 38 -1.34 -17.52 -18.27
N ASN A 39 -1.69 -18.18 -19.37
CA ASN A 39 -2.98 -18.85 -19.50
C ASN A 39 -3.08 -20.09 -18.61
N VAL A 40 -1.98 -20.83 -18.43
CA VAL A 40 -1.90 -21.95 -17.49
C VAL A 40 -2.12 -21.44 -16.06
N LEU A 41 -1.43 -20.37 -15.66
CA LEU A 41 -1.61 -19.75 -14.33
C LEU A 41 -3.06 -19.29 -14.10
N ARG A 42 -3.69 -18.63 -15.08
CA ARG A 42 -5.10 -18.25 -14.99
C ARG A 42 -6.02 -19.45 -14.82
N ARG A 43 -5.77 -20.53 -15.57
CA ARG A 43 -6.56 -21.76 -15.50
C ARG A 43 -6.44 -22.40 -14.12
N GLU A 44 -5.22 -22.55 -13.62
CA GLU A 44 -4.96 -23.10 -12.28
C GLU A 44 -5.67 -22.27 -11.20
N ALA A 45 -5.54 -20.94 -11.24
CA ALA A 45 -6.20 -20.06 -10.29
C ALA A 45 -7.73 -20.17 -10.36
N CYS A 46 -8.31 -20.27 -11.56
CA CYS A 46 -9.76 -20.47 -11.72
C CYS A 46 -10.23 -21.84 -11.20
N LEU A 47 -9.41 -22.89 -11.35
CA LEU A 47 -9.73 -24.22 -10.82
C LEU A 47 -9.79 -24.19 -9.30
N VAL A 48 -8.83 -23.53 -8.65
CA VAL A 48 -8.82 -23.31 -7.19
C VAL A 48 -10.03 -22.47 -6.77
N ALA A 49 -10.32 -21.36 -7.45
CA ALA A 49 -11.48 -20.52 -7.16
C ALA A 49 -12.82 -21.28 -7.26
N ARG A 50 -12.94 -22.16 -8.26
CA ARG A 50 -14.12 -23.00 -8.47
C ARG A 50 -14.35 -23.97 -7.30
N GLU A 51 -13.30 -24.39 -6.60
CA GLU A 51 -13.45 -25.23 -5.40
C GLU A 51 -14.11 -24.46 -4.26
N PHE A 52 -13.80 -23.17 -4.09
CA PHE A 52 -14.50 -22.30 -3.14
C PHE A 52 -15.98 -22.15 -3.51
N GLY A 53 -16.30 -21.91 -4.78
CA GLY A 53 -17.70 -21.77 -5.22
C GLY A 53 -18.52 -23.07 -5.18
N ARG A 54 -17.88 -24.24 -5.06
CA ARG A 54 -18.56 -25.54 -4.91
C ARG A 54 -18.91 -25.88 -3.47
N GLN A 55 -18.45 -25.08 -2.50
CA GLN A 55 -18.78 -25.29 -1.10
C GLN A 55 -20.29 -25.10 -0.88
N GLN A 56 -20.89 -26.01 -0.11
CA GLN A 56 -22.31 -25.95 0.18
C GLN A 56 -22.56 -24.92 1.28
N ILE A 57 -23.57 -24.08 1.08
CA ILE A 57 -24.06 -23.13 2.09
C ILE A 57 -25.41 -23.59 2.62
N ALA A 58 -25.70 -23.27 3.88
CA ALA A 58 -27.02 -23.51 4.43
C ALA A 58 -28.06 -22.60 3.74
N PRO A 59 -29.31 -23.04 3.52
CA PRO A 59 -30.33 -22.22 2.87
C PRO A 59 -30.65 -20.89 3.59
N GLN A 60 -30.30 -20.79 4.87
CA GLN A 60 -30.51 -19.61 5.72
C GLN A 60 -29.31 -18.66 5.73
N GLU A 61 -28.16 -19.10 5.23
CA GLU A 61 -26.93 -18.32 5.24
C GLU A 61 -26.88 -17.46 3.97
N ALA A 62 -26.62 -16.16 4.14
CA ALA A 62 -26.49 -15.25 3.02
C ALA A 62 -25.12 -15.39 2.36
N LEU A 63 -25.07 -15.17 1.04
CA LEU A 63 -23.80 -15.08 0.32
C LEU A 63 -22.99 -13.88 0.83
N ARG A 64 -21.68 -14.08 0.91
CA ARG A 64 -20.75 -13.00 1.28
C ARG A 64 -20.74 -11.94 0.19
N LYS A 65 -20.85 -10.68 0.59
CA LYS A 65 -20.84 -9.52 -0.31
C LYS A 65 -19.46 -8.87 -0.37
N ALA A 66 -18.91 -8.75 -1.57
CA ALA A 66 -17.65 -8.09 -1.84
C ALA A 66 -17.85 -6.88 -2.75
N THR A 67 -17.40 -5.71 -2.29
CA THR A 67 -17.37 -4.50 -3.13
C THR A 67 -15.96 -4.28 -3.64
N VAL A 68 -15.80 -4.20 -4.96
CA VAL A 68 -14.52 -3.98 -5.62
C VAL A 68 -14.45 -2.55 -6.10
N ILE A 69 -13.46 -1.78 -5.64
CA ILE A 69 -13.14 -0.46 -6.16
C ILE A 69 -11.99 -0.60 -7.15
N LEU A 70 -12.28 -0.36 -8.43
CA LEU A 70 -11.32 -0.50 -9.53
C LEU A 70 -10.96 0.87 -10.09
N ASN A 71 -9.67 1.20 -10.11
CA ASN A 71 -9.15 2.32 -10.88
C ASN A 71 -8.71 1.86 -12.28
N PRO A 72 -9.50 2.13 -13.35
CA PRO A 72 -9.16 1.71 -14.71
C PRO A 72 -7.94 2.45 -15.28
N ALA A 73 -7.67 3.68 -14.83
CA ALA A 73 -6.57 4.52 -15.31
C ALA A 73 -5.20 4.08 -14.77
N ALA A 74 -5.16 3.26 -13.72
CA ALA A 74 -3.93 2.77 -13.13
C ALA A 74 -3.06 1.97 -14.13
N CYS A 75 -1.74 1.96 -13.89
CA CYS A 75 -0.73 1.33 -14.76
C CYS A 75 -0.87 1.73 -16.25
N SER A 76 -0.94 3.04 -16.49
CA SER A 76 -1.11 3.63 -17.83
C SER A 76 -2.33 3.09 -18.58
N GLY A 77 -3.48 2.98 -17.90
CA GLY A 77 -4.76 2.55 -18.48
C GLY A 77 -4.91 1.05 -18.73
N LYS A 78 -3.97 0.22 -18.25
CA LYS A 78 -4.01 -1.25 -18.44
C LYS A 78 -4.74 -1.97 -17.32
N ALA A 79 -4.97 -1.31 -16.18
CA ALA A 79 -5.54 -1.94 -14.98
C ALA A 79 -6.89 -2.61 -15.23
N ASN A 80 -7.82 -1.97 -15.96
CA ASN A 80 -9.10 -2.58 -16.28
C ASN A 80 -8.94 -3.93 -17.02
N ASN A 81 -8.12 -3.96 -18.07
CA ASN A 81 -7.88 -5.19 -18.84
C ASN A 81 -7.16 -6.27 -18.02
N LEU A 82 -6.26 -5.87 -17.13
CA LEU A 82 -5.56 -6.80 -16.22
C LEU A 82 -6.53 -7.40 -15.19
N PHE A 83 -7.41 -6.58 -14.62
CA PHE A 83 -8.42 -7.01 -13.66
C PHE A 83 -9.42 -7.98 -14.29
N GLU A 84 -10.04 -7.59 -15.41
CA GLU A 84 -11.08 -8.37 -16.10
C GLU A 84 -10.55 -9.73 -16.57
N LYS A 85 -9.26 -9.83 -16.92
CA LYS A 85 -8.65 -11.09 -17.38
C LYS A 85 -8.12 -11.97 -16.27
N ASN A 86 -7.60 -11.39 -15.19
CA ASN A 86 -6.81 -12.14 -14.21
C ASN A 86 -7.52 -12.30 -12.85
N ALA A 87 -8.36 -11.34 -12.44
CA ALA A 87 -8.97 -11.33 -11.11
C ALA A 87 -10.50 -11.53 -11.16
N ALA A 88 -11.21 -10.86 -12.07
CA ALA A 88 -12.67 -10.95 -12.15
C ALA A 88 -13.19 -12.40 -12.28
N PRO A 89 -12.62 -13.28 -13.13
CA PRO A 89 -13.09 -14.66 -13.25
C PRO A 89 -12.93 -15.45 -11.94
N ILE A 90 -11.87 -15.19 -11.18
CA ILE A 90 -11.60 -15.83 -9.89
C ILE A 90 -12.67 -15.44 -8.88
N LEU A 91 -12.99 -14.14 -8.79
CA LEU A 91 -14.01 -13.64 -7.86
C LEU A 91 -15.40 -14.17 -8.18
N HIS A 92 -15.80 -14.20 -9.46
CA HIS A 92 -17.11 -14.72 -9.87
C HIS A 92 -17.25 -16.24 -9.69
N LEU A 93 -16.16 -17.01 -9.81
CA LEU A 93 -16.18 -18.46 -9.59
C LEU A 93 -16.22 -18.84 -8.11
N ALA A 94 -15.90 -17.92 -7.20
CA ALA A 94 -15.77 -18.21 -5.78
C ALA A 94 -17.08 -18.27 -5.00
N GLY A 95 -18.23 -18.03 -5.64
CA GLY A 95 -19.54 -18.07 -4.98
C GLY A 95 -19.78 -16.90 -4.03
N ILE A 96 -19.30 -15.70 -4.37
CA ILE A 96 -19.52 -14.45 -3.63
C ILE A 96 -20.30 -13.45 -4.48
N GLU A 97 -21.09 -12.58 -3.84
CA GLU A 97 -21.80 -11.49 -4.52
C GLU A 97 -20.80 -10.33 -4.74
N VAL A 98 -20.37 -10.14 -5.98
CA VAL A 98 -19.31 -9.16 -6.33
C VAL A 98 -19.95 -7.94 -6.99
N THR A 99 -19.80 -6.78 -6.37
CA THR A 99 -20.17 -5.48 -6.95
C THR A 99 -18.91 -4.74 -7.35
N ILE A 100 -18.70 -4.53 -8.65
CA ILE A 100 -17.52 -3.81 -9.17
C ILE A 100 -17.90 -2.36 -9.45
N VAL A 101 -17.24 -1.43 -8.77
CA VAL A 101 -17.38 0.01 -8.99
C VAL A 101 -16.09 0.56 -9.58
N LYS A 102 -16.20 1.17 -10.76
CA LYS A 102 -15.08 1.78 -11.47
C LYS A 102 -14.99 3.26 -11.09
N THR A 103 -13.79 3.75 -10.83
CA THR A 103 -13.54 5.17 -10.60
C THR A 103 -13.21 5.87 -11.92
N ASP A 104 -13.80 7.03 -12.15
CA ASP A 104 -13.63 7.86 -13.33
C ASP A 104 -12.51 8.90 -13.14
N TYR A 105 -12.36 9.43 -11.92
CA TYR A 105 -11.38 10.47 -11.60
C TYR A 105 -10.83 10.38 -10.17
N GLU A 106 -9.74 11.10 -9.90
CA GLU A 106 -9.04 11.16 -8.61
C GLU A 106 -9.94 11.73 -7.50
N GLY A 107 -9.94 11.09 -6.33
CA GLY A 107 -10.77 11.44 -5.20
C GLY A 107 -12.23 10.98 -5.30
N GLN A 108 -12.65 10.34 -6.40
CA GLN A 108 -13.98 9.73 -6.49
C GLN A 108 -14.10 8.52 -5.57
N ALA A 109 -13.03 7.71 -5.42
CA ALA A 109 -13.08 6.54 -4.54
C ALA A 109 -13.39 6.97 -3.10
N LYS A 110 -12.78 8.06 -2.66
CA LYS A 110 -13.02 8.67 -1.34
C LYS A 110 -14.48 9.06 -1.12
N LYS A 111 -15.12 9.76 -2.08
CA LYS A 111 -16.54 10.13 -2.00
C LYS A 111 -17.46 8.91 -2.04
N LEU A 112 -17.11 7.92 -2.87
CA LEU A 112 -17.87 6.67 -2.95
C LEU A 112 -17.82 5.91 -1.63
N MET A 113 -16.67 5.91 -0.94
CA MET A 113 -16.55 5.29 0.38
C MET A 113 -17.45 5.96 1.42
N GLU A 114 -17.69 7.27 1.36
CA GLU A 114 -18.63 7.95 2.26
C GLU A 114 -20.08 7.46 2.08
N LEU A 115 -20.45 7.05 0.87
CA LEU A 115 -21.80 6.60 0.50
C LEU A 115 -21.95 5.07 0.48
N MET A 116 -20.86 4.33 0.66
CA MET A 116 -20.87 2.87 0.56
C MET A 116 -21.75 2.25 1.64
N GLU A 117 -22.58 1.30 1.23
CA GLU A 117 -23.35 0.45 2.14
C GLU A 117 -22.44 -0.57 2.85
N GLN A 118 -22.98 -1.24 3.88
CA GLN A 118 -22.23 -2.22 4.65
C GLN A 118 -21.99 -3.49 3.82
N THR A 119 -20.72 -3.88 3.67
CA THR A 119 -20.29 -5.09 2.94
C THR A 119 -19.47 -6.00 3.85
N ASP A 120 -19.33 -7.28 3.49
CA ASP A 120 -18.52 -8.22 4.27
C ASP A 120 -17.03 -8.11 3.93
N MET A 121 -16.72 -7.58 2.75
CA MET A 121 -15.38 -7.42 2.24
C MET A 121 -15.29 -6.21 1.32
N LEU A 122 -14.19 -5.48 1.42
CA LEU A 122 -13.82 -4.40 0.49
C LEU A 122 -12.57 -4.81 -0.27
N ILE A 123 -12.58 -4.72 -1.60
CA ILE A 123 -11.43 -5.07 -2.43
C ILE A 123 -11.01 -3.83 -3.20
N VAL A 124 -9.75 -3.41 -3.07
CA VAL A 124 -9.17 -2.31 -3.82
C VAL A 124 -8.29 -2.88 -4.93
N ALA A 125 -8.64 -2.58 -6.17
CA ALA A 125 -7.93 -2.98 -7.37
C ALA A 125 -7.32 -1.74 -8.04
N GLY A 126 -6.04 -1.49 -7.75
CA GLY A 126 -5.38 -0.24 -8.14
C GLY A 126 -3.91 -0.17 -7.75
N GLY A 127 -3.40 1.05 -7.66
CA GLY A 127 -2.10 1.36 -7.06
C GLY A 127 -2.23 1.86 -5.62
N ASP A 128 -1.12 2.35 -5.06
CA ASP A 128 -1.09 2.88 -3.68
C ASP A 128 -2.02 4.09 -3.50
N GLY A 129 -2.08 5.01 -4.47
CA GLY A 129 -2.98 6.18 -4.39
C GLY A 129 -4.46 5.81 -4.30
N THR A 130 -4.91 4.85 -5.13
CA THR A 130 -6.29 4.33 -5.03
C THR A 130 -6.57 3.68 -3.68
N LEU A 131 -5.57 3.01 -3.10
CA LEU A 131 -5.67 2.43 -1.76
C LEU A 131 -5.76 3.53 -0.68
N GLN A 132 -4.94 4.56 -0.79
CA GLN A 132 -4.94 5.72 0.11
C GLN A 132 -6.27 6.47 0.06
N GLU A 133 -6.84 6.70 -1.13
CA GLU A 133 -8.15 7.35 -1.28
C GLU A 133 -9.26 6.55 -0.59
N VAL A 134 -9.27 5.22 -0.77
CA VAL A 134 -10.25 4.33 -0.17
C VAL A 134 -10.12 4.33 1.35
N VAL A 135 -8.90 4.17 1.88
CA VAL A 135 -8.62 4.20 3.32
C VAL A 135 -9.01 5.55 3.92
N THR A 136 -8.67 6.64 3.24
CA THR A 136 -9.00 7.99 3.67
C THR A 136 -10.52 8.21 3.69
N GLY A 137 -11.24 7.76 2.66
CA GLY A 137 -12.70 7.84 2.64
C GLY A 137 -13.35 6.99 3.73
N LEU A 138 -12.81 5.80 4.00
CA LEU A 138 -13.32 4.90 5.04
C LEU A 138 -13.16 5.47 6.45
N LEU A 139 -11.99 6.03 6.76
CA LEU A 139 -11.65 6.53 8.10
C LEU A 139 -12.16 7.97 8.37
N ARG A 140 -12.57 8.70 7.34
CA ARG A 140 -13.25 10.00 7.53
C ARG A 140 -14.72 9.87 7.92
N ARG A 141 -15.30 8.68 7.81
CA ARG A 141 -16.71 8.46 8.13
C ARG A 141 -16.99 8.50 9.63
N PRO A 142 -18.17 8.97 10.05
CA PRO A 142 -18.57 8.96 11.45
C PRO A 142 -18.76 7.54 12.00
N ASP A 143 -19.10 6.56 11.14
CA ASP A 143 -19.28 5.16 11.49
C ASP A 143 -18.01 4.30 11.27
N GLN A 144 -16.84 4.94 11.19
CA GLN A 144 -15.54 4.30 10.92
C GLN A 144 -15.25 3.06 11.78
N ASP A 145 -15.66 3.01 13.05
CA ASP A 145 -15.33 1.88 13.95
C ASP A 145 -16.05 0.58 13.56
N LYS A 146 -17.18 0.67 12.88
CA LYS A 146 -17.86 -0.52 12.33
C LYS A 146 -17.16 -0.98 11.05
N LEU A 147 -16.79 -0.03 10.21
CA LEU A 147 -16.20 -0.28 8.89
C LEU A 147 -14.74 -0.71 8.97
N SER A 148 -14.00 -0.27 9.99
CA SER A 148 -12.59 -0.62 10.19
C SER A 148 -12.38 -2.11 10.49
N ASN A 149 -13.45 -2.80 10.91
CA ASN A 149 -13.46 -4.25 11.11
C ASN A 149 -13.67 -5.03 9.80
N ILE A 150 -14.15 -4.38 8.73
CA ILE A 150 -14.32 -5.02 7.42
C ILE A 150 -12.93 -5.26 6.84
N PRO A 151 -12.60 -6.50 6.45
CA PRO A 151 -11.30 -6.81 5.89
C PRO A 151 -11.16 -6.26 4.47
N ILE A 152 -10.02 -5.63 4.21
CA ILE A 152 -9.67 -4.99 2.95
C ILE A 152 -8.73 -5.92 2.15
N GLY A 153 -9.11 -6.25 0.93
CA GLY A 153 -8.27 -6.94 -0.04
C GLY A 153 -7.57 -5.96 -0.95
N PHE A 154 -6.27 -6.14 -1.17
CA PHE A 154 -5.52 -5.31 -2.11
C PHE A 154 -5.07 -6.15 -3.31
N ILE A 155 -5.52 -5.76 -4.50
CA ILE A 155 -5.11 -6.35 -5.77
C ILE A 155 -4.13 -5.36 -6.45
N PRO A 156 -2.83 -5.68 -6.52
CA PRO A 156 -1.81 -4.75 -6.96
C PRO A 156 -1.81 -4.59 -8.48
N LEU A 157 -2.61 -3.65 -8.98
CA LEU A 157 -2.68 -3.31 -10.41
C LEU A 157 -1.76 -2.15 -10.78
N GLY A 158 -1.22 -1.41 -9.81
CA GLY A 158 -0.28 -0.31 -10.04
C GLY A 158 1.08 -0.78 -10.58
N SER A 159 1.84 0.18 -11.12
CA SER A 159 3.22 -0.05 -11.58
C SER A 159 4.18 -0.31 -10.41
N HIS A 160 4.04 0.47 -9.33
CA HIS A 160 4.69 0.25 -8.04
C HIS A 160 3.58 0.18 -6.99
N ASN A 161 3.71 -0.75 -6.05
CA ASN A 161 2.73 -0.94 -4.98
C ASN A 161 3.50 -1.20 -3.68
N SER A 162 3.69 -0.18 -2.84
CA SER A 162 4.53 -0.24 -1.65
C SER A 162 4.03 -1.21 -0.58
N LEU A 163 2.71 -1.46 -0.53
CA LEU A 163 2.09 -2.36 0.45
C LEU A 163 2.00 -3.82 -0.03
N SER A 164 2.10 -4.06 -1.34
CA SER A 164 2.04 -5.42 -1.91
C SER A 164 3.11 -6.37 -1.35
N PRO A 165 4.39 -5.97 -1.19
CA PRO A 165 5.41 -6.82 -0.58
C PRO A 165 5.10 -7.23 0.86
N SER A 166 4.29 -6.45 1.59
CA SER A 166 3.92 -6.78 2.97
C SER A 166 2.82 -7.83 3.06
N LEU A 167 1.92 -7.87 2.07
CA LEU A 167 0.73 -8.75 2.09
C LEU A 167 0.87 -9.98 1.21
N HIS A 168 1.59 -9.87 0.10
CA HIS A 168 1.65 -10.89 -0.94
C HIS A 168 3.07 -11.38 -1.17
N LEU A 169 3.18 -12.60 -1.71
CA LEU A 169 4.44 -13.11 -2.21
C LEU A 169 4.65 -12.55 -3.62
N LEU A 170 5.73 -11.78 -3.80
CA LEU A 170 6.06 -11.18 -5.08
C LEU A 170 6.61 -12.21 -6.06
N SER A 171 6.27 -12.07 -7.33
CA SER A 171 6.81 -12.83 -8.44
C SER A 171 7.19 -11.92 -9.60
N ASP A 172 8.15 -12.34 -10.42
CA ASP A 172 8.48 -11.61 -11.65
C ASP A 172 7.30 -11.54 -12.66
N ASN A 173 6.31 -12.43 -12.52
CA ASN A 173 5.14 -12.44 -13.38
C ASN A 173 3.95 -11.70 -12.74
N LYS A 174 3.59 -10.55 -13.32
CA LYS A 174 2.45 -9.73 -12.91
C LYS A 174 1.12 -10.48 -12.85
N VAL A 175 0.90 -11.46 -13.74
CA VAL A 175 -0.33 -12.28 -13.74
C VAL A 175 -0.37 -13.15 -12.49
N LYS A 176 0.78 -13.71 -12.10
CA LYS A 176 0.90 -14.51 -10.88
C LYS A 176 0.63 -13.67 -9.64
N ASP A 177 1.13 -12.43 -9.57
CA ASP A 177 0.87 -11.51 -8.45
C ASP A 177 -0.62 -11.19 -8.30
N ILE A 178 -1.31 -10.89 -9.41
CA ILE A 178 -2.73 -10.53 -9.38
C ILE A 178 -3.58 -11.75 -8.99
N THR A 179 -3.29 -12.91 -9.59
CA THR A 179 -4.03 -14.15 -9.33
C THR A 179 -3.79 -14.64 -7.90
N SER A 180 -2.55 -14.61 -7.41
CA SER A 180 -2.21 -15.01 -6.04
C SER A 180 -2.81 -14.07 -4.99
N ALA A 181 -2.79 -12.76 -5.22
CA ALA A 181 -3.43 -11.77 -4.35
C ALA A 181 -4.94 -12.02 -4.27
N THR A 182 -5.60 -12.24 -5.42
CA THR A 182 -7.04 -12.51 -5.50
C THR A 182 -7.40 -13.82 -4.77
N LEU A 183 -6.61 -14.87 -4.95
CA LEU A 183 -6.81 -16.14 -4.23
C LEU A 183 -6.58 -16.01 -2.72
N SER A 184 -5.62 -15.17 -2.30
CA SER A 184 -5.36 -14.93 -0.87
C SER A 184 -6.53 -14.23 -0.18
N ILE A 185 -7.19 -13.32 -0.88
CA ILE A 185 -8.44 -12.69 -0.43
C ILE A 185 -9.55 -13.73 -0.23
N LEU A 186 -9.69 -14.69 -1.16
CA LEU A 186 -10.67 -15.77 -1.04
C LEU A 186 -10.37 -16.75 0.10
N LYS A 187 -9.09 -17.07 0.33
CA LYS A 187 -8.65 -17.91 1.47
C LYS A 187 -9.03 -17.28 2.82
N GLY A 188 -9.10 -15.95 2.89
CA GLY A 188 -9.68 -15.25 4.03
C GLY A 188 -8.75 -15.01 5.22
N GLU A 189 -7.44 -15.22 5.07
CA GLU A 189 -6.46 -14.89 6.11
C GLU A 189 -6.28 -13.39 6.23
N THR A 190 -6.41 -12.85 7.45
CA THR A 190 -6.31 -11.41 7.70
C THR A 190 -5.21 -11.04 8.70
N VAL A 191 -4.62 -9.87 8.52
CA VAL A 191 -3.66 -9.24 9.44
C VAL A 191 -4.12 -7.82 9.78
N PRO A 192 -4.05 -7.37 11.04
CA PRO A 192 -4.28 -5.97 11.37
C PRO A 192 -3.09 -5.11 10.91
N LEU A 193 -3.37 -3.94 10.34
CA LEU A 193 -2.38 -2.94 9.94
C LEU A 193 -2.57 -1.64 10.71
N ASP A 194 -1.46 -0.97 10.96
CA ASP A 194 -1.44 0.36 11.54
C ASP A 194 -1.69 1.41 10.45
N VAL A 195 -2.25 2.56 10.81
CA VAL A 195 -2.52 3.66 9.87
C VAL A 195 -1.95 4.94 10.43
N LEU A 196 -1.31 5.77 9.61
CA LEU A 196 -0.91 7.13 10.00
C LEU A 196 -2.05 8.08 9.67
N GLN A 197 -2.50 8.82 10.67
CA GLN A 197 -3.37 9.98 10.48
C GLN A 197 -2.49 11.22 10.34
N ILE A 198 -2.54 11.85 9.18
CA ILE A 198 -1.78 13.06 8.85
C ILE A 198 -2.78 14.21 8.76
N LYS A 199 -2.68 15.17 9.67
CA LYS A 199 -3.59 16.30 9.79
C LYS A 199 -2.83 17.60 9.56
N GLY A 200 -3.17 18.30 8.48
CA GLY A 200 -2.77 19.70 8.27
C GLY A 200 -3.66 20.65 9.08
N GLU A 201 -3.23 21.90 9.24
CA GLU A 201 -3.95 22.90 10.04
C GLU A 201 -5.35 23.22 9.47
N LYS A 202 -5.48 23.31 8.15
CA LYS A 202 -6.70 23.77 7.46
C LYS A 202 -7.45 22.66 6.73
N GLU A 203 -6.79 21.54 6.50
CA GLU A 203 -7.33 20.45 5.68
C GLU A 203 -7.90 19.32 6.53
N GLN A 204 -8.80 18.54 5.90
CA GLN A 204 -9.28 17.30 6.50
C GLN A 204 -8.16 16.26 6.57
N PRO A 205 -8.14 15.40 7.61
CA PRO A 205 -7.06 14.46 7.85
C PRO A 205 -6.92 13.44 6.72
N VAL A 206 -5.72 13.25 6.21
CA VAL A 206 -5.36 12.22 5.23
C VAL A 206 -4.83 11.00 5.98
N PHE A 207 -5.12 9.80 5.49
CA PHE A 207 -4.68 8.57 6.13
C PHE A 207 -3.73 7.81 5.21
N ALA A 208 -2.61 7.34 5.76
CA ALA A 208 -1.58 6.62 5.02
C ALA A 208 -1.27 5.27 5.68
N LEU A 209 -0.93 4.28 4.88
CA LEU A 209 -0.54 2.95 5.32
C LEU A 209 0.97 2.78 5.41
N MET A 210 1.75 3.36 4.49
CA MET A 210 3.21 3.18 4.50
C MET A 210 3.93 4.34 5.15
N GLY A 211 3.75 5.56 4.65
CA GLY A 211 4.45 6.72 5.21
C GLY A 211 4.36 8.00 4.42
N LEU A 212 4.91 9.06 5.03
CA LEU A 212 5.11 10.39 4.46
C LEU A 212 6.61 10.61 4.23
N ARG A 213 6.97 11.01 3.00
CA ARG A 213 8.33 11.37 2.60
C ARG A 213 8.45 12.84 2.23
N TRP A 214 9.55 13.45 2.64
CA TRP A 214 9.89 14.82 2.30
C TRP A 214 11.39 14.96 2.09
N GLY A 215 11.81 15.52 0.96
CA GLY A 215 13.22 15.77 0.72
C GLY A 215 13.65 15.63 -0.73
N ALA A 216 14.96 15.69 -0.94
CA ALA A 216 15.57 15.74 -2.26
C ALA A 216 15.38 14.43 -3.04
N PHE A 217 15.48 13.27 -2.40
CA PHE A 217 15.26 11.98 -3.08
C PHE A 217 13.84 11.87 -3.64
N ARG A 218 12.84 12.33 -2.87
CA ARG A 218 11.44 12.43 -3.32
C ARG A 218 11.30 13.38 -4.51
N ASP A 219 11.89 14.59 -4.45
CA ASP A 219 11.87 15.54 -5.57
C ASP A 219 12.48 14.94 -6.84
N VAL A 220 13.59 14.22 -6.70
CA VAL A 220 14.24 13.55 -7.83
C VAL A 220 13.32 12.46 -8.37
N ALA A 221 12.76 11.60 -7.51
CA ALA A 221 11.86 10.51 -7.91
C ALA A 221 10.69 10.99 -8.79
N ALA A 222 10.10 12.14 -8.46
CA ALA A 222 9.04 12.76 -9.27
C ALA A 222 9.51 13.19 -10.67
N THR A 223 10.79 13.55 -10.82
CA THR A 223 11.39 13.98 -12.10
C THR A 223 11.94 12.83 -12.95
N ILE A 224 12.18 11.64 -12.40
CA ILE A 224 12.77 10.49 -13.14
C ILE A 224 11.96 10.16 -14.39
N SER A 225 10.63 10.23 -14.31
CA SER A 225 9.73 9.95 -15.44
C SER A 225 9.93 10.90 -16.63
N LYS A 226 10.36 12.15 -16.38
CA LYS A 226 10.64 13.16 -17.43
C LYS A 226 11.83 12.77 -18.29
N TYR A 227 12.77 11.99 -17.75
CA TYR A 227 13.99 11.54 -18.41
C TYR A 227 13.85 10.19 -19.12
N TRP A 228 12.64 9.82 -19.57
CA TRP A 228 12.34 8.53 -20.21
C TRP A 228 13.26 8.19 -21.40
N TYR A 229 13.77 9.21 -22.10
CA TYR A 229 14.65 9.07 -23.27
C TYR A 229 16.06 8.52 -22.93
N LEU A 230 16.49 8.58 -21.67
CA LEU A 230 17.79 8.06 -21.22
C LEU A 230 17.76 6.56 -20.86
N GLY A 231 16.59 5.92 -20.98
CA GLY A 231 16.44 4.48 -20.76
C GLY A 231 16.96 4.05 -19.37
N PRO A 232 17.94 3.12 -19.29
CA PRO A 232 18.45 2.62 -18.02
C PRO A 232 19.25 3.67 -17.21
N LEU A 233 19.73 4.73 -17.84
CA LEU A 233 20.51 5.79 -17.18
C LEU A 233 19.64 6.90 -16.58
N LYS A 234 18.32 6.88 -16.82
CA LYS A 234 17.39 7.95 -16.40
C LYS A 234 17.46 8.24 -14.91
N THR A 235 17.69 7.22 -14.09
CA THR A 235 17.66 7.25 -12.63
C THR A 235 18.90 7.99 -12.11
N ASN A 236 20.08 7.49 -12.47
CA ASN A 236 21.38 8.13 -12.22
C ASN A 236 21.42 9.57 -12.76
N ALA A 237 20.93 9.78 -13.99
CA ALA A 237 20.93 11.08 -14.62
C ALA A 237 20.02 12.08 -13.89
N ALA A 238 18.85 11.66 -13.39
CA ALA A 238 17.96 12.54 -12.63
C ALA A 238 18.62 13.03 -11.33
N HIS A 239 19.28 12.13 -10.59
CA HIS A 239 20.05 12.51 -9.39
C HIS A 239 21.19 13.45 -9.74
N TRP A 240 21.95 13.14 -10.79
CA TRP A 240 23.06 13.98 -11.24
C TRP A 240 22.60 15.36 -11.71
N PHE A 241 21.56 15.45 -12.54
CA PHE A 241 21.02 16.73 -13.01
C PHE A 241 20.48 17.59 -11.86
N ARG A 242 19.95 16.99 -10.80
CA ARG A 242 19.55 17.73 -9.60
C ARG A 242 20.77 18.34 -8.90
N THR A 243 21.83 17.56 -8.72
CA THR A 243 23.07 18.03 -8.07
C THR A 243 23.77 19.14 -8.84
N LEU A 244 23.62 19.20 -10.18
CA LEU A 244 24.16 20.28 -10.99
C LEU A 244 23.42 21.60 -10.84
N ARG A 245 22.12 21.56 -10.52
CA ARG A 245 21.31 22.77 -10.34
C ARG A 245 21.53 23.37 -8.96
N GLU A 246 21.59 22.52 -7.95
CA GLU A 246 21.59 22.93 -6.56
C GLU A 246 22.28 21.86 -5.71
N TRP A 247 23.28 22.27 -4.94
CA TRP A 247 24.01 21.44 -3.98
C TRP A 247 24.66 22.34 -2.91
N PRO A 248 24.55 22.03 -1.61
CA PRO A 248 23.90 20.86 -0.99
C PRO A 248 22.36 20.99 -0.92
N LEU A 249 21.64 19.85 -0.99
CA LEU A 249 20.17 19.78 -0.98
C LEU A 249 19.62 19.53 0.43
N VAL A 250 20.15 20.24 1.42
CA VAL A 250 19.80 20.06 2.83
C VAL A 250 18.59 20.92 3.17
N ARG A 251 17.67 20.36 3.94
CA ARG A 251 16.49 21.05 4.43
C ARG A 251 16.43 20.95 5.95
N GLU A 252 16.11 22.05 6.60
CA GLU A 252 15.90 22.10 8.06
C GLU A 252 14.43 21.82 8.39
N VAL A 253 14.19 21.02 9.43
CA VAL A 253 12.85 20.69 9.96
C VAL A 253 12.90 20.64 11.47
N SER A 254 11.93 21.27 12.13
CA SER A 254 11.65 21.02 13.53
C SER A 254 10.65 19.87 13.66
N VAL A 255 11.10 18.78 14.27
CA VAL A 255 10.28 17.61 14.57
C VAL A 255 10.01 17.61 16.07
N SER A 256 8.74 17.76 16.45
CA SER A 256 8.32 17.46 17.81
C SER A 256 7.69 16.08 17.84
N TYR A 257 8.06 15.24 18.81
CA TYR A 257 7.54 13.87 18.88
C TYR A 257 7.21 13.46 20.31
N SER A 258 6.23 12.57 20.44
CA SER A 258 5.81 11.96 21.70
C SER A 258 6.43 10.58 21.86
N ALA A 259 6.58 10.14 23.11
CA ALA A 259 7.14 8.82 23.40
C ALA A 259 6.26 7.68 22.81
N PRO A 260 6.86 6.53 22.44
CA PRO A 260 6.13 5.34 22.03
C PRO A 260 5.08 4.90 23.06
N SER A 261 3.93 4.43 22.58
CA SER A 261 2.88 3.91 23.46
C SER A 261 3.08 2.42 23.70
N LEU A 262 2.82 1.95 24.92
CA LEU A 262 2.87 0.51 25.21
C LEU A 262 1.71 -0.21 24.54
N ARG A 263 2.02 -1.34 23.90
CA ARG A 263 1.03 -2.14 23.20
C ARG A 263 0.09 -2.80 24.20
N PRO A 264 -1.23 -2.53 24.16
CA PRO A 264 -2.18 -3.27 24.96
C PRO A 264 -2.21 -4.74 24.51
N PRO A 265 -2.40 -5.69 25.45
CA PRO A 265 -2.44 -7.11 25.13
C PRO A 265 -3.55 -7.38 24.11
N ASP A 266 -3.26 -8.26 23.14
CA ASP A 266 -4.21 -8.72 22.12
C ASP A 266 -5.30 -9.60 22.76
N LEU A 267 -6.18 -9.00 23.56
CA LEU A 267 -7.36 -9.67 24.08
C LEU A 267 -8.40 -9.74 22.95
N PRO A 268 -9.04 -10.90 22.72
CA PRO A 268 -10.15 -10.98 21.77
C PRO A 268 -11.21 -9.97 22.20
N THR A 269 -11.74 -9.20 21.26
CA THR A 269 -12.79 -8.21 21.51
C THR A 269 -14.04 -8.93 22.00
N GLN A 270 -14.14 -9.17 23.30
CA GLN A 270 -15.34 -9.72 23.90
C GLN A 270 -16.41 -8.64 23.79
N LYS A 271 -17.29 -8.75 22.79
CA LYS A 271 -18.54 -7.99 22.80
C LYS A 271 -19.26 -8.37 24.10
N ALA A 272 -19.36 -7.43 25.02
CA ALA A 272 -20.09 -7.65 26.25
C ALA A 272 -21.48 -8.20 25.89
N PRO A 273 -21.91 -9.35 26.46
CA PRO A 273 -23.19 -9.94 26.12
C PRO A 273 -24.28 -8.91 26.32
N ARG A 274 -25.15 -8.78 25.32
CA ARG A 274 -26.20 -7.75 25.32
C ARG A 274 -27.05 -7.99 26.58
N PRO A 275 -27.12 -7.04 27.53
CA PRO A 275 -27.77 -7.31 28.80
C PRO A 275 -29.26 -7.60 28.61
N ASN A 276 -29.84 -8.39 29.51
CA ASN A 276 -31.24 -8.82 29.49
C ASN A 276 -32.21 -7.62 29.40
N LEU A 277 -33.39 -7.85 28.83
CA LEU A 277 -34.39 -6.80 28.57
C LEU A 277 -34.75 -6.01 29.84
N LEU A 278 -34.98 -6.72 30.95
CA LEU A 278 -35.26 -6.15 32.28
C LEU A 278 -34.14 -5.22 32.75
N TYR A 279 -32.87 -5.60 32.57
CA TYR A 279 -31.73 -4.76 32.92
C TYR A 279 -31.69 -3.47 32.09
N ARG A 280 -32.08 -3.51 30.82
CA ARG A 280 -32.15 -2.30 29.98
C ARG A 280 -33.29 -1.39 30.36
N ILE A 281 -34.46 -1.95 30.70
CA ILE A 281 -35.61 -1.19 31.19
C ILE A 281 -35.26 -0.54 32.53
N ALA A 282 -34.68 -1.30 33.45
CA ALA A 282 -34.20 -0.81 34.73
C ALA A 282 -33.11 0.26 34.57
N ARG A 283 -32.16 0.09 33.64
CA ARG A 283 -31.14 1.11 33.32
C ARG A 283 -31.75 2.36 32.70
N ARG A 284 -32.76 2.24 31.83
CA ARG A 284 -33.48 3.40 31.30
C ARG A 284 -34.24 4.16 32.38
N LEU A 285 -34.96 3.45 33.25
CA LEU A 285 -35.68 4.05 34.38
C LEU A 285 -34.69 4.71 35.36
N LYS A 286 -33.57 4.04 35.66
CA LYS A 286 -32.49 4.58 36.47
C LYS A 286 -31.90 5.85 35.85
N ASN A 287 -31.64 5.86 34.55
CA ASN A 287 -31.12 7.02 33.83
C ASN A 287 -32.16 8.14 33.68
N TYR A 288 -33.46 7.84 33.73
CA TYR A 288 -34.54 8.84 33.71
C TYR A 288 -34.65 9.57 35.07
N TRP A 289 -34.54 8.84 36.17
CA TRP A 289 -34.59 9.42 37.52
C TRP A 289 -33.25 10.00 37.98
N ASN A 290 -32.14 9.36 37.58
CA ASN A 290 -30.77 9.82 37.82
C ASN A 290 -30.05 9.86 36.48
N PRO A 291 -30.19 10.95 35.70
CA PRO A 291 -29.37 11.13 34.51
C PRO A 291 -27.90 10.94 34.88
N PRO A 292 -27.12 10.16 34.12
CA PRO A 292 -25.71 10.06 34.37
C PRO A 292 -25.14 11.48 34.29
N VAL A 293 -24.51 11.92 35.37
CA VAL A 293 -23.70 13.14 35.34
C VAL A 293 -22.69 12.92 34.22
N GLU A 294 -22.65 13.83 33.25
CA GLU A 294 -21.57 13.82 32.26
C GLU A 294 -20.28 13.87 33.05
N GLU A 295 -19.54 12.75 33.06
CA GLU A 295 -18.22 12.73 33.65
C GLU A 295 -17.46 13.86 32.94
N PRO A 296 -16.88 14.82 33.69
CA PRO A 296 -16.05 15.83 33.06
C PRO A 296 -15.04 15.09 32.19
N PRO A 297 -14.75 15.58 30.97
CA PRO A 297 -13.82 14.90 30.09
C PRO A 297 -12.57 14.56 30.89
N LYS A 298 -12.19 13.27 30.90
CA LYS A 298 -10.94 12.84 31.54
C LYS A 298 -9.89 13.85 31.12
N VAL A 299 -9.30 14.55 32.08
CA VAL A 299 -8.19 15.45 31.82
C VAL A 299 -7.08 14.56 31.29
N GLU A 300 -6.93 14.52 29.96
CA GLU A 300 -5.83 13.84 29.32
C GLU A 300 -4.56 14.47 29.89
N GLU A 301 -3.68 13.63 30.45
CA GLU A 301 -2.38 14.11 30.91
C GLU A 301 -1.72 14.84 29.75
N PRO A 302 -1.13 16.04 29.99
CA PRO A 302 -0.55 16.82 28.91
C PRO A 302 0.51 15.97 28.20
N GLU A 303 0.28 15.70 26.91
CA GLU A 303 1.22 14.95 26.07
C GLU A 303 2.60 15.64 26.13
N GLU A 304 3.62 14.95 26.63
CA GLU A 304 4.99 15.48 26.65
C GLU A 304 5.61 15.39 25.26
N TRP A 305 5.82 16.55 24.63
CA TRP A 305 6.47 16.65 23.33
C TRP A 305 7.95 16.99 23.51
N LYS A 306 8.82 16.18 22.89
CA LYS A 306 10.25 16.48 22.76
C LYS A 306 10.50 17.11 21.40
N GLU A 307 11.11 18.28 21.38
CA GLU A 307 11.45 18.98 20.15
C GLU A 307 12.89 18.68 19.73
N GLN A 308 13.09 18.40 18.45
CA GLN A 308 14.40 18.18 17.85
C GLN A 308 14.45 18.85 16.48
N GLN A 309 15.44 19.72 16.29
CA GLN A 309 15.74 20.30 14.99
C GLN A 309 16.67 19.35 14.21
N LEU A 310 16.31 19.06 12.97
CA LEU A 310 17.03 18.14 12.09
C LEU A 310 17.38 18.85 10.78
N SER A 311 18.67 18.85 10.42
CA SER A 311 19.16 19.18 9.07
C SER A 311 19.29 17.88 8.28
N THR A 312 18.46 17.70 7.24
CA THR A 312 18.38 16.42 6.51
C THR A 312 18.19 16.61 5.02
N ILE A 313 18.67 15.65 4.24
CA ILE A 313 18.40 15.60 2.79
C ILE A 313 17.02 15.00 2.53
N GLU A 314 16.62 14.01 3.33
CA GLU A 314 15.31 13.38 3.29
C GLU A 314 14.86 12.93 4.66
N LEU A 315 13.58 13.19 4.93
CA LEU A 315 12.82 12.76 6.08
C LEU A 315 11.72 11.78 5.61
N LEU A 316 11.64 10.63 6.27
CA LEU A 316 10.57 9.66 6.12
C LEU A 316 9.93 9.41 7.48
N VAL A 317 8.62 9.59 7.58
CA VAL A 317 7.80 9.11 8.69
C VAL A 317 7.03 7.90 8.19
N GLN A 318 7.33 6.72 8.71
CA GLN A 318 6.75 5.47 8.23
C GLN A 318 6.12 4.65 9.35
N THR A 319 5.14 3.83 8.96
CA THR A 319 4.68 2.72 9.80
C THR A 319 5.66 1.57 9.72
N HIS A 320 5.43 0.58 10.57
CA HIS A 320 6.13 -0.68 10.47
C HIS A 320 5.37 -1.75 9.67
N ASN A 321 4.45 -1.35 8.79
CA ASN A 321 3.63 -2.27 8.01
C ASN A 321 4.43 -3.09 6.98
N LYS A 322 5.74 -2.89 6.86
CA LYS A 322 6.64 -3.80 6.10
C LYS A 322 6.61 -5.23 6.61
N ASN A 323 6.54 -5.42 7.92
CA ASN A 323 6.33 -6.71 8.55
C ASN A 323 5.16 -6.61 9.55
N PRO A 324 3.91 -6.80 9.07
CA PRO A 324 2.74 -6.64 9.93
C PRO A 324 2.55 -7.80 10.92
N VAL A 325 3.30 -8.89 10.76
CA VAL A 325 3.21 -10.07 11.64
C VAL A 325 4.11 -9.93 12.87
N GLU A 326 5.07 -9.00 12.82
CA GLU A 326 6.02 -8.76 13.89
C GLU A 326 5.32 -8.25 15.16
N ARG A 327 5.49 -8.99 16.27
CA ARG A 327 4.95 -8.60 17.57
C ARG A 327 5.93 -7.68 18.29
N ARG A 328 5.62 -6.39 18.30
CA ARG A 328 6.35 -5.38 19.08
C ARG A 328 5.74 -5.16 20.45
N VAL A 329 6.57 -4.64 21.36
CA VAL A 329 6.19 -4.25 22.73
C VAL A 329 5.48 -2.89 22.73
N THR A 330 5.86 -2.01 21.82
CA THR A 330 5.33 -0.66 21.66
C THR A 330 4.58 -0.53 20.34
N ASP A 331 3.51 0.26 20.36
CA ASP A 331 2.84 0.77 19.17
C ASP A 331 3.49 2.14 18.85
N SER A 332 4.34 2.18 17.82
CA SER A 332 5.13 3.35 17.40
C SER A 332 5.18 3.51 15.87
N LEU A 333 5.43 4.73 15.42
CA LEU A 333 5.87 5.09 14.09
C LEU A 333 7.38 5.34 14.09
N MET A 334 8.01 5.18 12.93
CA MET A 334 9.44 5.42 12.74
C MET A 334 9.65 6.73 12.00
N ILE A 335 10.41 7.63 12.61
CA ILE A 335 10.93 8.83 11.95
C ILE A 335 12.37 8.52 11.54
N CYS A 336 12.66 8.61 10.25
CA CYS A 336 13.96 8.35 9.67
C CYS A 336 14.44 9.60 8.93
N ALA A 337 15.61 10.08 9.28
CA ALA A 337 16.23 11.27 8.75
C ALA A 337 17.60 10.92 8.18
N GLU A 338 17.81 11.13 6.89
CA GLU A 338 19.15 11.01 6.29
C GLU A 338 20.04 12.17 6.74
N PRO A 339 21.34 11.93 6.99
CA PRO A 339 22.27 12.98 7.38
C PRO A 339 22.48 14.01 6.25
N ASP A 340 23.09 15.12 6.61
CA ASP A 340 23.43 16.22 5.70
C ASP A 340 24.81 16.09 5.03
N ASP A 341 25.61 15.08 5.43
CA ASP A 341 27.01 14.89 5.06
C ASP A 341 27.25 14.04 3.79
N PHE A 342 26.25 13.93 2.91
CA PHE A 342 26.41 13.15 1.68
C PHE A 342 27.42 13.75 0.71
N THR A 343 28.19 12.90 0.03
CA THR A 343 28.85 13.28 -1.21
C THR A 343 27.91 13.14 -2.41
N VAL A 344 28.20 13.81 -3.53
CA VAL A 344 27.39 13.70 -4.77
C VAL A 344 27.34 12.25 -5.27
N GLY A 345 28.45 11.51 -5.17
CA GLY A 345 28.51 10.10 -5.56
C GLY A 345 27.64 9.21 -4.68
N GLU A 346 27.66 9.43 -3.36
CA GLU A 346 26.79 8.72 -2.42
C GLU A 346 25.31 9.07 -2.65
N PHE A 347 24.99 10.33 -2.90
CA PHE A 347 23.63 10.75 -3.23
C PHE A 347 23.08 10.00 -4.45
N ILE A 348 23.85 9.87 -5.53
CA ILE A 348 23.40 9.14 -6.73
C ILE A 348 23.25 7.64 -6.43
N THR A 349 24.20 7.03 -5.74
CA THR A 349 24.18 5.58 -5.45
C THR A 349 23.13 5.17 -4.42
N VAL A 350 22.82 6.03 -3.45
CA VAL A 350 21.73 5.84 -2.50
C VAL A 350 20.39 6.16 -3.16
N GLY A 351 20.34 7.16 -4.04
CA GLY A 351 19.16 7.53 -4.80
C GLY A 351 18.61 6.39 -5.65
N THR A 352 19.47 5.66 -6.37
CA THR A 352 19.03 4.48 -7.14
C THR A 352 18.48 3.36 -6.27
N LYS A 353 19.10 3.11 -5.11
CA LYS A 353 18.59 2.12 -4.16
C LYS A 353 17.23 2.53 -3.58
N LYS A 354 17.05 3.83 -3.31
CA LYS A 354 15.77 4.38 -2.81
C LYS A 354 14.66 4.39 -3.86
N GLU A 355 14.99 4.39 -5.15
CA GLU A 355 13.98 4.21 -6.20
C GLU A 355 13.42 2.78 -6.21
N GLU A 356 14.26 1.78 -5.96
CA GLU A 356 13.83 0.38 -5.83
C GLU A 356 13.08 0.13 -4.51
N ASP A 357 13.63 0.58 -3.38
CA ASP A 357 12.99 0.52 -2.07
C ASP A 357 13.14 1.85 -1.32
N PRO A 358 12.07 2.67 -1.26
CA PRO A 358 12.13 4.03 -0.70
C PRO A 358 12.29 4.08 0.81
N THR A 359 12.12 2.96 1.49
CA THR A 359 12.25 2.89 2.96
C THR A 359 13.66 2.52 3.40
N VAL A 360 14.58 2.29 2.46
CA VAL A 360 15.98 2.06 2.75
C VAL A 360 16.62 3.38 3.17
N PHE A 361 17.26 3.35 4.34
CA PHE A 361 18.03 4.46 4.89
C PHE A 361 19.47 4.03 5.15
N THR A 362 20.39 4.99 5.09
CA THR A 362 21.81 4.75 5.39
C THR A 362 22.02 4.40 6.87
N LYS A 363 23.18 3.83 7.21
CA LYS A 363 23.49 3.47 8.62
C LYS A 363 23.68 4.69 9.51
N ALA A 364 24.10 5.83 8.93
CA ALA A 364 24.26 7.10 9.65
C ALA A 364 22.93 7.87 9.82
N SER A 365 21.83 7.37 9.28
CA SER A 365 20.51 7.99 9.45
C SER A 365 20.08 8.03 10.91
N THR A 366 19.47 9.15 11.29
CA THR A 366 18.82 9.30 12.59
C THR A 366 17.48 8.57 12.55
N LYS A 367 17.25 7.67 13.51
CA LYS A 367 16.01 6.91 13.65
C LYS A 367 15.41 7.14 15.01
N LEU A 368 14.17 7.61 15.05
CA LEU A 368 13.42 7.88 16.26
C LEU A 368 12.10 7.11 16.23
N GLU A 369 11.78 6.46 17.34
CA GLU A 369 10.47 5.85 17.56
C GLU A 369 9.58 6.82 18.33
N ALA A 370 8.36 7.03 17.84
CA ALA A 370 7.38 7.92 18.45
C ALA A 370 5.97 7.36 18.31
N SER A 371 5.00 7.82 19.10
CA SER A 371 3.58 7.50 18.87
C SER A 371 2.91 8.53 17.96
N ALA A 372 3.31 9.79 18.09
CA ALA A 372 2.91 10.91 17.25
C ALA A 372 4.09 11.85 17.01
N CYS A 373 4.06 12.58 15.90
CA CYS A 373 5.01 13.64 15.61
C CYS A 373 4.32 14.84 14.96
N ARG A 374 4.83 16.05 15.20
CA ARG A 374 4.45 17.25 14.44
C ARG A 374 5.67 17.72 13.67
N LEU A 375 5.47 17.92 12.37
CA LEU A 375 6.47 18.45 11.47
C LEU A 375 6.18 19.93 11.29
N GLN A 376 7.13 20.77 11.71
CA GLN A 376 7.11 22.20 11.44
C GLN A 376 8.16 22.50 10.37
N LEU A 377 7.69 23.08 9.28
CA LEU A 377 8.53 23.51 8.17
C LEU A 377 8.88 25.00 8.33
N PRO A 378 10.10 25.42 7.99
CA PRO A 378 10.45 26.84 8.01
C PRO A 378 9.65 27.64 6.97
N GLU A 379 9.38 28.92 7.28
CA GLU A 379 8.64 29.82 6.40
C GLU A 379 9.35 29.95 5.04
N GLY A 380 8.65 29.62 3.95
CA GLY A 380 9.21 29.64 2.59
C GLY A 380 9.87 28.34 2.13
N ALA A 381 9.92 27.30 2.97
CA ALA A 381 10.30 25.93 2.58
C ALA A 381 9.19 25.25 1.76
N GLY A 382 8.86 25.84 0.61
CA GLY A 382 7.93 25.28 -0.35
C GLY A 382 8.39 23.91 -0.84
N GLY A 383 7.43 23.06 -1.20
CA GLY A 383 7.69 21.74 -1.72
C GLY A 383 6.44 20.86 -1.64
N PHE A 384 6.64 19.58 -1.87
CA PHE A 384 5.58 18.59 -1.78
C PHE A 384 5.94 17.51 -0.75
N TYR A 385 4.95 17.00 -0.05
CA TYR A 385 5.06 15.70 0.59
C TYR A 385 4.74 14.62 -0.42
N ASN A 386 5.32 13.44 -0.23
CA ASN A 386 4.84 12.23 -0.86
C ASN A 386 4.26 11.31 0.21
N ILE A 387 2.95 11.14 0.19
CA ILE A 387 2.22 10.24 1.09
C ILE A 387 1.83 9.04 0.24
N ASP A 388 2.34 7.84 0.57
CA ASP A 388 2.04 6.59 -0.16
C ASP A 388 2.06 6.69 -1.70
N ASN A 389 3.06 7.39 -2.25
CA ASN A 389 3.25 7.64 -3.70
C ASN A 389 2.34 8.70 -4.33
N GLU A 390 1.55 9.45 -3.56
CA GLU A 390 0.80 10.63 -4.01
C GLU A 390 1.46 11.95 -3.55
N GLU A 391 1.35 12.99 -4.36
CA GLU A 391 1.92 14.32 -4.08
C GLU A 391 0.92 15.20 -3.31
N TYR A 392 1.36 15.76 -2.19
CA TYR A 392 0.60 16.71 -1.37
C TYR A 392 1.41 17.97 -1.15
N GLU A 393 0.77 19.12 -0.99
CA GLU A 393 1.49 20.36 -0.69
C GLU A 393 2.14 20.28 0.70
N ALA A 394 3.39 20.73 0.81
CA ALA A 394 4.12 20.70 2.06
C ALA A 394 3.61 21.83 2.99
N MET A 395 3.13 21.45 4.16
CA MET A 395 2.62 22.35 5.20
C MET A 395 2.93 21.77 6.59
N PRO A 396 2.86 22.56 7.68
CA PRO A 396 2.94 22.01 9.02
C PRO A 396 1.86 20.94 9.24
N VAL A 397 2.26 19.74 9.67
CA VAL A 397 1.36 18.60 9.84
C VAL A 397 1.58 17.91 11.18
N GLU A 398 0.48 17.48 11.79
CA GLU A 398 0.47 16.55 12.92
C GLU A 398 0.20 15.14 12.41
N ILE A 399 1.11 14.22 12.72
CA ILE A 399 1.07 12.81 12.33
C ILE A 399 0.86 11.97 13.58
N ARG A 400 -0.21 11.18 13.61
CA ARG A 400 -0.53 10.27 14.73
C ARG A 400 -0.66 8.84 14.22
N LEU A 401 -0.10 7.88 14.95
CA LEU A 401 -0.29 6.47 14.66
C LEU A 401 -1.65 6.00 15.19
N LEU A 402 -2.41 5.31 14.34
CA LEU A 402 -3.61 4.57 14.68
C LEU A 402 -3.30 3.07 14.62
N PRO A 403 -2.92 2.45 15.75
CA PRO A 403 -2.46 1.07 15.75
C PRO A 403 -3.61 0.11 15.45
N ARG A 404 -3.34 -0.91 14.62
CA ARG A 404 -4.24 -2.02 14.28
C ARG A 404 -5.64 -1.56 13.82
N LYS A 405 -5.73 -0.37 13.21
CA LYS A 405 -7.03 0.25 12.88
C LYS A 405 -7.74 -0.50 11.77
N LEU A 406 -7.02 -1.00 10.77
CA LEU A 406 -7.60 -1.69 9.61
C LEU A 406 -7.17 -3.15 9.55
N ARG A 407 -7.96 -3.99 8.89
CA ARG A 407 -7.63 -5.40 8.65
C ARG A 407 -7.43 -5.64 7.17
N PHE A 408 -6.33 -6.26 6.79
CA PHE A 408 -6.02 -6.58 5.40
C PHE A 408 -5.89 -8.08 5.17
N PHE A 409 -6.21 -8.57 3.98
CA PHE A 409 -5.91 -9.96 3.61
C PHE A 409 -4.43 -10.15 3.36
N ILE A 410 -3.87 -11.24 3.87
CA ILE A 410 -2.47 -11.64 3.70
C ILE A 410 -2.40 -13.05 3.12
N SER A 411 -1.42 -13.30 2.24
CA SER A 411 -1.13 -14.66 1.80
C SER A 411 -0.57 -15.49 2.95
N ALA A 412 -1.10 -16.71 3.15
CA ALA A 412 -0.60 -17.67 4.13
C ALA A 412 0.91 -17.91 3.99
N GLU A 413 1.40 -18.05 2.75
CA GLU A 413 2.81 -18.25 2.43
C GLU A 413 3.64 -17.04 2.84
N ARG A 414 3.15 -15.82 2.56
CA ARG A 414 3.84 -14.59 2.93
C ARG A 414 3.88 -14.41 4.44
N ARG A 415 2.80 -14.73 5.13
CA ARG A 415 2.73 -14.70 6.60
C ARG A 415 3.77 -15.64 7.22
N GLN A 416 3.89 -16.86 6.71
CA GLN A 416 4.90 -17.83 7.16
C GLN A 416 6.32 -17.33 6.86
N GLN A 417 6.56 -16.77 5.68
CA GLN A 417 7.85 -16.20 5.31
C GLN A 417 8.27 -15.07 6.28
N LEU A 418 7.36 -14.16 6.59
CA LEU A 418 7.62 -13.05 7.52
C LEU A 418 7.89 -13.55 8.95
N LEU A 419 7.21 -14.61 9.40
CA LEU A 419 7.50 -15.25 10.69
C LEU A 419 8.87 -15.90 10.71
N SER A 420 9.27 -16.56 9.61
CA SER A 420 10.59 -17.20 9.52
C SER A 420 11.75 -16.21 9.51
N GLN A 421 11.53 -14.99 9.01
CA GLN A 421 12.53 -13.91 9.04
C GLN A 421 12.79 -13.35 10.45
N MET A 422 11.93 -13.68 11.42
CA MET A 422 12.10 -13.27 12.81
C MET A 422 12.88 -14.29 13.65
N GLN A 423 13.07 -15.51 13.12
CA GLN A 423 13.87 -16.58 13.75
C GLN A 423 15.31 -16.48 13.26
#